data_AF-A0A6N7GBG6-F1
#
_entry.id   AF-A0A6N7GBG6-F1
#
_cell.length_a   1.000
_cell.length_b   1.000
_cell.length_c   1.000
_cell.angle_alpha   90.00
_cell.angle_beta   90.00
_cell.angle_gamma   90.00
#
_symmetry.space_group_name_H-M   'P 1'
#
loop_
_entity.id
_entity.type
_entity.pdbx_description
1 polymer ?
#
loop_
_entity_poly.entity_id
_entity_poly.type
_entity_poly.pdbx_seq_one_letter_code
_entity_poly.pdbx_strand_id
1 'polypeptide(L)'
;MRQPTAPQPSPIPVARFDGRHDLDVVGESFYQDAIWQCAGGWTSERVRAEIEAVLVAEPDNPHDKNAISVWISGMRVGYLSREDAAEYRNGLLALQARHRCHVALGGVIAGGGMRESGPGLLGVFLDHDPRDFGLVPVTPPTPAVVLGELRTGLQQAIATDLEDDSYDLSWLADLPNDHIATIKRLRNLLQHDPDPIDRHYMFCELERRLYRSRDAFGSALQEYDEACRLHDAEMDSIRNALYAKFNKVPLLETYTQMAIRQQKAKNWAEALRWANRGLELYGGNAARPEAVDDLRKRAAAYQAKLDGLRDR
;
A
#
# COMPACT_ATOMS: atom_id res chain seq x y z
N MET A 1 -31.18 -41.71 33.26
CA MET A 1 -29.94 -40.99 33.60
C MET A 1 -29.65 -40.00 32.48
N ARG A 2 -29.74 -38.69 32.74
CA ARG A 2 -29.39 -37.65 31.75
C ARG A 2 -27.87 -37.51 31.73
N GLN A 3 -27.25 -37.65 30.56
CA GLN A 3 -25.82 -37.36 30.39
C GLN A 3 -25.56 -35.88 30.73
N PRO A 4 -24.46 -35.56 31.45
CA PRO A 4 -24.06 -34.17 31.63
C PRO A 4 -23.64 -33.61 30.28
N THR A 5 -24.38 -32.62 29.80
CA THR A 5 -23.98 -31.79 28.66
C THR A 5 -22.68 -31.08 29.01
N ALA A 6 -21.61 -31.36 28.25
CA ALA A 6 -20.38 -30.59 28.31
C ALA A 6 -20.71 -29.09 28.14
N PRO A 7 -20.09 -28.17 28.91
CA PRO A 7 -20.31 -26.75 28.73
C PRO A 7 -19.92 -26.39 27.30
N GLN A 8 -20.92 -26.00 26.51
CA GLN A 8 -20.69 -25.38 25.21
C GLN A 8 -19.81 -24.14 25.45
N PRO A 9 -18.68 -23.98 24.75
CA PRO A 9 -17.89 -22.77 24.89
C PRO A 9 -18.79 -21.59 24.55
N SER A 10 -18.95 -20.68 25.51
CA SER A 10 -19.69 -19.43 25.26
C SER A 10 -19.01 -18.70 24.09
N PRO A 11 -19.78 -18.10 23.16
CA PRO A 11 -19.19 -17.37 22.05
C PRO A 11 -18.22 -16.33 22.62
N ILE A 12 -16.98 -16.35 22.13
CA ILE A 12 -15.97 -15.36 22.52
C ILE A 12 -16.56 -13.99 22.13
N PRO A 13 -16.70 -13.04 23.08
CA PRO A 13 -17.23 -11.72 22.78
C PRO A 13 -16.42 -11.05 21.66
N VAL A 14 -17.02 -10.13 20.93
CA VAL A 14 -16.32 -9.31 19.94
C VAL A 14 -16.28 -7.87 20.46
N ALA A 15 -15.11 -7.25 20.47
CA ALA A 15 -14.95 -5.83 20.74
C ALA A 15 -14.63 -5.10 19.44
N ARG A 16 -15.46 -4.10 19.15
CA ARG A 16 -15.28 -3.22 18.01
C ARG A 16 -14.30 -2.10 18.36
N PHE A 17 -13.34 -1.87 17.47
CA PHE A 17 -12.44 -0.73 17.47
C PHE A 17 -12.67 0.03 16.17
N ASP A 18 -12.63 1.36 16.25
CA ASP A 18 -12.87 2.25 15.12
C ASP A 18 -11.63 3.12 14.90
N GLY A 19 -11.51 3.69 13.71
CA GLY A 19 -10.51 4.73 13.46
C GLY A 19 -10.69 5.34 12.09
N ARG A 20 -9.63 5.93 11.54
CA ARG A 20 -9.67 6.65 10.26
C ARG A 20 -8.51 6.28 9.34
N HIS A 21 -7.69 5.32 9.76
CA HIS A 21 -6.61 4.79 8.94
C HIS A 21 -7.15 3.59 8.18
N ASP A 22 -6.85 3.55 6.88
CA ASP A 22 -7.19 2.40 6.05
C ASP A 22 -6.23 1.24 6.35
N LEU A 23 -6.78 0.04 6.53
CA LEU A 23 -6.03 -1.21 6.61
C LEU A 23 -6.41 -2.10 5.42
N ASP A 24 -5.41 -2.44 4.62
CA ASP A 24 -5.60 -3.13 3.35
C ASP A 24 -5.94 -4.62 3.58
N VAL A 25 -7.04 -5.07 2.99
CA VAL A 25 -7.37 -6.50 2.87
C VAL A 25 -6.86 -7.01 1.52
N VAL A 26 -6.14 -8.13 1.55
CA VAL A 26 -5.55 -8.77 0.36
C VAL A 26 -6.09 -10.17 0.15
N GLY A 27 -5.97 -10.66 -1.09
CA GLY A 27 -6.43 -11.99 -1.48
C GLY A 27 -7.94 -12.10 -1.69
N GLU A 28 -8.65 -10.97 -1.70
CA GLU A 28 -10.11 -10.86 -1.83
C GLU A 28 -10.64 -11.51 -3.11
N SER A 29 -9.83 -11.56 -4.16
CA SER A 29 -10.17 -12.24 -5.42
C SER A 29 -10.48 -13.73 -5.22
N PHE A 30 -9.91 -14.37 -4.19
CA PHE A 30 -10.18 -15.78 -3.85
C PHE A 30 -11.45 -15.97 -3.01
N TYR A 31 -12.06 -14.87 -2.52
CA TYR A 31 -13.19 -14.89 -1.60
C TYR A 31 -14.40 -14.10 -2.13
N GLN A 32 -14.48 -13.85 -3.44
CA GLN A 32 -15.52 -13.01 -4.03
C GLN A 32 -16.93 -13.50 -3.73
N ASP A 33 -17.18 -14.81 -3.76
CA ASP A 33 -18.49 -15.37 -3.42
C ASP A 33 -18.90 -15.01 -1.98
N ALA A 34 -17.98 -15.11 -1.03
CA ALA A 34 -18.20 -14.73 0.36
C ALA A 34 -18.40 -13.21 0.51
N ILE A 35 -17.61 -12.40 -0.21
CA ILE A 35 -17.70 -10.93 -0.16
C ILE A 35 -19.05 -10.46 -0.75
N TRP A 36 -19.48 -11.04 -1.88
CA TRP A 36 -20.80 -10.77 -2.45
C TRP A 36 -21.92 -11.13 -1.49
N GLN A 37 -21.83 -12.28 -0.83
CA GLN A 37 -22.83 -12.68 0.16
C GLN A 37 -22.85 -11.72 1.36
N CYS A 38 -21.69 -11.26 1.83
CA CYS A 38 -21.60 -10.23 2.89
C CYS A 38 -22.23 -8.91 2.47
N ALA A 39 -22.17 -8.58 1.18
CA ALA A 39 -22.66 -7.31 0.64
C ALA A 39 -24.16 -7.33 0.25
N GLY A 40 -24.90 -8.39 0.60
CA GLY A 40 -26.33 -8.54 0.29
C GLY A 40 -26.62 -9.41 -0.93
N GLY A 41 -25.63 -10.12 -1.47
CA GLY A 41 -25.74 -10.99 -2.62
C GLY A 41 -25.30 -10.32 -3.93
N TRP A 42 -25.27 -11.12 -4.99
CA TRP A 42 -24.81 -10.67 -6.30
C TRP A 42 -25.74 -9.62 -6.92
N THR A 43 -25.16 -8.59 -7.53
CA THR A 43 -25.88 -7.60 -8.36
C THR A 43 -25.01 -7.11 -9.52
N SER A 44 -25.64 -6.63 -10.59
CA SER A 44 -24.98 -5.98 -11.72
C SER A 44 -24.56 -4.53 -11.42
N GLU A 45 -25.05 -3.94 -10.34
CA GLU A 45 -24.76 -2.57 -9.93
C GLU A 45 -23.46 -2.47 -9.12
N ARG A 46 -22.95 -1.24 -8.96
CA ARG A 46 -21.89 -0.98 -8.00
C ARG A 46 -22.42 -1.11 -6.57
N VAL A 47 -21.62 -1.72 -5.71
CA VAL A 47 -21.97 -1.93 -4.30
C VAL A 47 -21.07 -1.08 -3.42
N ARG A 48 -21.67 -0.53 -2.37
CA ARG A 48 -21.00 0.05 -1.20
C ARG A 48 -21.81 -0.36 0.03
N ALA A 49 -21.24 -1.20 0.88
CA ALA A 49 -21.89 -1.72 2.08
C ALA A 49 -20.97 -1.54 3.30
N GLU A 50 -21.48 -0.95 4.37
CA GLU A 50 -20.77 -0.89 5.64
C GLU A 50 -20.72 -2.28 6.27
N ILE A 51 -19.57 -2.62 6.86
CA ILE A 51 -19.31 -3.93 7.44
C ILE A 51 -18.61 -3.81 8.80
N GLU A 52 -18.63 -4.93 9.52
CA GLU A 52 -17.80 -5.16 10.68
C GLU A 52 -16.98 -6.42 10.43
N ALA A 53 -15.66 -6.30 10.46
CA ALA A 53 -14.73 -7.37 10.14
C ALA A 53 -13.96 -7.82 11.38
N VAL A 54 -14.00 -9.11 11.68
CA VAL A 54 -13.24 -9.72 12.77
C VAL A 54 -11.85 -10.14 12.28
N LEU A 55 -10.83 -9.75 13.05
CA LEU A 55 -9.45 -10.15 12.81
C LEU A 55 -9.10 -11.42 13.59
N VAL A 56 -8.57 -12.43 12.88
CA VAL A 56 -8.20 -13.74 13.46
C VAL A 56 -6.77 -14.10 13.07
N ALA A 57 -5.88 -14.12 14.07
CA ALA A 57 -4.50 -14.57 13.89
C ALA A 57 -4.44 -16.09 13.65
N GLU A 58 -3.66 -16.51 12.66
CA GLU A 58 -3.44 -17.91 12.29
C GLU A 58 -1.96 -18.30 12.51
N PRO A 59 -1.54 -18.54 13.76
CA PRO A 59 -0.12 -18.82 14.08
C PRO A 59 0.41 -20.09 13.38
N ASP A 60 -0.48 -21.04 13.09
CA ASP A 60 -0.18 -22.33 12.47
C ASP A 60 -0.36 -22.31 10.94
N ASN A 61 -0.57 -21.13 10.34
CA ASN A 61 -0.70 -21.02 8.89
C ASN A 61 0.63 -21.43 8.20
N PRO A 62 0.60 -22.39 7.27
CA PRO A 62 1.83 -22.96 6.68
C PRO A 62 2.58 -22.00 5.75
N HIS A 63 1.95 -20.92 5.31
CA HIS A 63 2.54 -19.95 4.38
C HIS A 63 3.11 -18.72 5.07
N ASP A 64 2.48 -18.30 6.16
CA ASP A 64 2.89 -17.16 6.95
C ASP A 64 2.45 -17.33 8.40
N LYS A 65 3.42 -17.56 9.29
CA LYS A 65 3.18 -17.68 10.74
C LYS A 65 2.56 -16.41 11.35
N ASN A 66 2.62 -15.28 10.67
CA ASN A 66 2.03 -14.01 11.12
C ASN A 66 0.63 -13.77 10.58
N ALA A 67 0.11 -14.63 9.71
CA ALA A 67 -1.13 -14.40 8.98
C ALA A 67 -2.28 -13.95 9.89
N ILE A 68 -2.98 -12.90 9.48
CA ILE A 68 -4.22 -12.42 10.10
C ILE A 68 -5.30 -12.50 9.04
N SER A 69 -6.26 -13.40 9.26
CA SER A 69 -7.43 -13.55 8.40
C SER A 69 -8.54 -12.56 8.79
N VAL A 70 -9.27 -12.10 7.77
CA VAL A 70 -10.35 -11.12 7.91
C VAL A 70 -11.68 -11.84 7.66
N TRP A 71 -12.62 -11.68 8.59
CA TRP A 71 -13.91 -12.36 8.57
C TRP A 71 -15.07 -11.38 8.68
N ILE A 72 -16.07 -11.52 7.82
CA ILE A 72 -17.31 -10.74 7.87
C ILE A 72 -18.48 -11.72 7.94
N SER A 73 -19.40 -11.51 8.88
CA SER A 73 -20.58 -12.38 9.05
C SER A 73 -20.25 -13.89 9.12
N GLY A 74 -19.11 -14.25 9.73
CA GLY A 74 -18.66 -15.63 9.86
C GLY A 74 -18.02 -16.23 8.60
N MET A 75 -17.81 -15.45 7.54
CA MET A 75 -17.16 -15.87 6.30
C MET A 75 -15.82 -15.18 6.15
N ARG A 76 -14.79 -15.93 5.74
CA ARG A 76 -13.46 -15.39 5.45
C ARG A 76 -13.53 -14.61 4.15
N VAL A 77 -13.06 -13.37 4.17
CA VAL A 77 -13.10 -12.46 3.02
C VAL A 77 -11.71 -12.08 2.51
N GLY A 78 -10.66 -12.39 3.27
CA GLY A 78 -9.28 -12.13 2.89
C GLY A 78 -8.32 -12.24 4.06
N TYR A 79 -7.17 -11.61 3.91
CA TYR A 79 -6.14 -11.47 4.93
C TYR A 79 -5.64 -10.04 4.98
N LEU A 80 -4.98 -9.66 6.06
CA LEU A 80 -4.09 -8.51 6.00
C LEU A 80 -2.88 -8.82 5.12
N SER A 81 -2.23 -7.77 4.58
CA SER A 81 -0.96 -7.92 3.87
C SER A 81 0.08 -8.60 4.78
N ARG A 82 1.14 -9.20 4.21
CA ARG A 82 2.16 -9.87 5.04
C ARG A 82 2.91 -8.88 5.93
N GLU A 83 3.13 -7.69 5.39
CA GLU A 83 3.74 -6.55 6.08
C GLU A 83 2.87 -6.13 7.26
N ASP A 84 1.58 -5.85 7.03
CA ASP A 84 0.65 -5.46 8.09
C ASP A 84 0.44 -6.61 9.08
N ALA A 85 0.31 -7.84 8.64
CA ALA A 85 0.16 -8.98 9.52
C ALA A 85 1.35 -9.12 10.49
N ALA A 86 2.58 -8.89 10.02
CA ALA A 86 3.77 -8.90 10.86
C ALA A 86 3.78 -7.74 11.88
N GLU A 87 3.32 -6.55 11.50
CA GLU A 87 3.29 -5.36 12.36
C GLU A 87 2.15 -5.46 13.40
N TYR A 88 0.93 -5.82 12.97
CA TYR A 88 -0.28 -5.76 13.79
C TYR A 88 -0.47 -6.98 14.71
N ARG A 89 0.15 -8.12 14.41
CA ARG A 89 -0.12 -9.38 15.13
C ARG A 89 0.07 -9.28 16.64
N ASN A 90 1.18 -8.70 17.10
CA ASN A 90 1.46 -8.63 18.53
C ASN A 90 0.42 -7.75 19.25
N GLY A 91 0.05 -6.63 18.64
CA GLY A 91 -1.01 -5.75 19.12
C GLY A 91 -2.37 -6.43 19.19
N LEU A 92 -2.74 -7.12 18.11
CA LEU A 92 -3.98 -7.88 18.03
C LEU A 92 -4.07 -8.93 19.14
N LEU A 93 -3.02 -9.73 19.33
CA LEU A 93 -2.98 -10.74 20.39
C LEU A 93 -3.04 -10.12 21.79
N ALA A 94 -2.37 -8.98 22.00
CA ALA A 94 -2.41 -8.26 23.27
C ALA A 94 -3.82 -7.72 23.58
N LEU A 95 -4.50 -7.13 22.59
CA LEU A 95 -5.89 -6.68 22.71
C LEU A 95 -6.83 -7.84 23.02
N GLN A 96 -6.75 -8.94 22.26
CA GLN A 96 -7.58 -10.12 22.46
C GLN A 96 -7.37 -10.72 23.85
N ALA A 97 -6.12 -10.82 24.32
CA ALA A 97 -5.81 -11.32 25.65
C ALA A 97 -6.32 -10.38 26.77
N ARG A 98 -6.15 -9.06 26.60
CA ARG A 98 -6.58 -8.04 27.58
C ARG A 98 -8.09 -8.01 27.75
N HIS A 99 -8.83 -8.08 26.65
CA HIS A 99 -10.29 -7.95 26.65
C HIS A 99 -11.02 -9.30 26.65
N ARG A 100 -10.30 -10.42 26.50
CA ARG A 100 -10.85 -11.78 26.36
C ARG A 100 -11.93 -11.87 25.29
N CYS A 101 -11.69 -11.18 24.17
CA CYS A 101 -12.62 -11.03 23.07
C CYS A 101 -11.87 -11.15 21.74
N HIS A 102 -12.59 -11.37 20.65
CA HIS A 102 -12.07 -11.07 19.32
C HIS A 102 -12.11 -9.56 19.08
N VAL A 103 -11.23 -9.09 18.19
CA VAL A 103 -11.16 -7.69 17.78
C VAL A 103 -11.86 -7.57 16.44
N ALA A 104 -12.81 -6.65 16.33
CA ALA A 104 -13.45 -6.28 15.09
C ALA A 104 -13.15 -4.83 14.73
N LEU A 105 -13.11 -4.57 13.43
CA LEU A 105 -12.94 -3.25 12.84
C LEU A 105 -14.15 -2.90 11.98
N GLY A 106 -14.53 -1.61 11.98
CA GLY A 106 -15.43 -1.07 10.97
C GLY A 106 -14.79 -1.10 9.59
N GLY A 107 -15.61 -1.02 8.55
CA GLY A 107 -15.11 -0.92 7.19
C GLY A 107 -16.19 -0.87 6.14
N VAL A 108 -15.78 -0.97 4.88
CA VAL A 108 -16.66 -0.92 3.73
C VAL A 108 -16.29 -2.00 2.73
N ILE A 109 -17.31 -2.75 2.26
CA ILE A 109 -17.22 -3.49 1.00
C ILE A 109 -17.58 -2.53 -0.13
N ALA A 110 -16.71 -2.37 -1.12
CA ALA A 110 -16.96 -1.52 -2.27
C ALA A 110 -16.47 -2.14 -3.58
N GLY A 111 -17.19 -1.89 -4.68
CA GLY A 111 -16.78 -2.36 -6.01
C GLY A 111 -17.96 -2.84 -6.84
N GLY A 112 -17.76 -3.91 -7.59
CA GLY A 112 -18.81 -4.47 -8.44
C GLY A 112 -19.06 -3.65 -9.70
N GLY A 113 -20.31 -3.67 -10.17
CA GLY A 113 -20.72 -3.04 -11.42
C GLY A 113 -20.39 -3.88 -12.65
N MET A 114 -21.27 -3.86 -13.65
CA MET A 114 -21.03 -4.53 -14.92
C MET A 114 -20.04 -3.75 -15.79
N ARG A 115 -19.06 -4.44 -16.37
CA ARG A 115 -18.10 -3.92 -17.36
C ARG A 115 -18.16 -4.78 -18.62
N GLU A 116 -17.62 -4.31 -19.73
CA GLU A 116 -17.52 -5.13 -20.97
C GLU A 116 -16.75 -6.44 -20.75
N SER A 117 -15.80 -6.44 -19.81
CA SER A 117 -15.00 -7.61 -19.42
C SER A 117 -15.68 -8.51 -18.37
N GLY A 118 -16.94 -8.24 -18.00
CA GLY A 118 -17.68 -8.95 -16.96
C GLY A 118 -17.84 -8.14 -15.66
N PRO A 119 -18.41 -8.75 -14.61
CA PRO A 119 -18.67 -8.08 -13.34
C PRO A 119 -17.36 -7.67 -12.66
N GLY A 120 -17.30 -6.43 -12.18
CA GLY A 120 -16.20 -5.95 -11.34
C GLY A 120 -16.11 -6.73 -10.03
N LEU A 121 -14.91 -6.83 -9.48
CA LEU A 121 -14.70 -7.44 -8.17
C LEU A 121 -15.11 -6.48 -7.05
N LEU A 122 -15.43 -7.05 -5.90
CA LEU A 122 -15.60 -6.32 -4.64
C LEU A 122 -14.30 -6.34 -3.84
N GLY A 123 -13.93 -5.19 -3.30
CA GLY A 123 -12.89 -5.05 -2.28
C GLY A 123 -13.49 -4.75 -0.91
N VAL A 124 -12.68 -4.93 0.12
CA VAL A 124 -12.94 -4.79 1.55
C VAL A 124 -11.88 -3.84 2.11
N PHE A 125 -12.33 -2.76 2.71
CA PHE A 125 -11.48 -1.71 3.28
C PHE A 125 -11.84 -1.58 4.74
N LEU A 126 -10.85 -1.68 5.64
CA LEU A 126 -11.09 -1.58 7.08
C LEU A 126 -10.59 -0.24 7.61
N ASP A 127 -11.33 0.31 8.56
CA ASP A 127 -10.97 1.53 9.28
C ASP A 127 -10.46 1.16 10.67
N HIS A 128 -9.29 1.68 11.05
CA HIS A 128 -8.73 1.42 12.39
C HIS A 128 -7.90 2.59 12.92
N ASP A 129 -7.53 2.50 14.19
CA ASP A 129 -6.51 3.31 14.83
C ASP A 129 -5.30 2.40 15.16
N PRO A 130 -4.14 2.61 14.53
CA PRO A 130 -2.95 1.80 14.82
C PRO A 130 -2.56 1.79 16.31
N ARG A 131 -2.90 2.84 17.08
CA ARG A 131 -2.63 2.94 18.53
C ARG A 131 -3.24 1.82 19.33
N ASP A 132 -4.42 1.36 18.94
CA ASP A 132 -5.11 0.29 19.65
C ASP A 132 -4.28 -1.00 19.61
N PHE A 133 -3.55 -1.20 18.52
CA PHE A 133 -2.65 -2.33 18.30
C PHE A 133 -1.24 -2.09 18.87
N GLY A 134 -1.05 -1.04 19.67
CA GLY A 134 0.27 -0.67 20.21
C GLY A 134 1.25 -0.21 19.13
N LEU A 135 0.74 0.16 17.95
CA LEU A 135 1.53 0.78 16.90
C LEU A 135 1.47 2.30 17.08
N VAL A 136 2.56 2.97 16.75
CA VAL A 136 2.50 4.42 16.61
C VAL A 136 1.73 4.69 15.34
N PRO A 137 0.59 5.40 15.39
CA PRO A 137 -0.18 5.71 14.19
C PRO A 137 0.73 6.49 13.28
N VAL A 138 0.65 6.21 11.97
CA VAL A 138 1.17 7.10 10.96
C VAL A 138 0.27 8.35 11.00
N THR A 139 0.47 9.16 12.02
CA THR A 139 0.12 10.57 12.03
C THR A 139 1.10 11.20 11.05
N PRO A 140 0.69 12.09 10.12
CA PRO A 140 1.68 12.99 9.55
C PRO A 140 2.39 13.65 10.74
N PRO A 141 3.72 13.49 10.87
CA PRO A 141 4.37 13.76 12.14
C PRO A 141 4.28 15.25 12.48
N THR A 142 4.01 15.57 13.75
CA THR A 142 4.45 16.84 14.33
C THR A 142 5.94 16.67 14.70
N PRO A 143 6.77 17.72 14.55
CA PRO A 143 8.21 17.59 14.43
C PRO A 143 8.86 17.53 15.82
N ALA A 144 9.04 16.33 16.35
CA ALA A 144 10.14 16.02 17.25
C ALA A 144 10.11 14.53 17.56
N VAL A 145 11.28 13.91 17.49
CA VAL A 145 11.57 12.54 17.95
C VAL A 145 11.13 11.45 16.97
N VAL A 146 12.01 11.10 16.02
CA VAL A 146 12.89 9.92 16.08
C VAL A 146 13.80 9.97 14.84
N LEU A 147 15.10 10.25 15.04
CA LEU A 147 16.14 9.90 14.08
C LEU A 147 16.20 8.35 14.03
N GLY A 148 15.72 7.74 12.94
CA GLY A 148 15.82 6.30 12.73
C GLY A 148 15.12 5.82 11.46
N GLU A 149 15.91 5.64 10.40
CA GLU A 149 15.62 4.74 9.25
C GLU A 149 14.47 5.10 8.28
N LEU A 150 14.53 6.29 7.66
CA LEU A 150 14.30 6.58 6.23
C LEU A 150 13.53 5.53 5.36
N ARG A 151 12.30 5.12 5.70
CA ARG A 151 11.54 4.09 4.93
C ARG A 151 10.87 4.66 3.68
N THR A 152 10.29 5.83 3.81
CA THR A 152 9.83 6.66 2.68
C THR A 152 10.53 7.99 2.90
N GLY A 153 11.32 8.51 1.96
CA GLY A 153 12.00 9.81 2.12
C GLY A 153 11.06 10.93 2.60
N LEU A 154 9.76 10.77 2.35
CA LEU A 154 8.65 11.63 2.76
C LEU A 154 8.63 11.98 4.25
N GLN A 155 8.96 11.06 5.15
CA GLN A 155 8.96 11.37 6.59
C GLN A 155 10.11 12.29 7.00
N GLN A 156 11.30 12.08 6.43
CA GLN A 156 12.43 13.00 6.60
C GLN A 156 12.14 14.32 5.90
N ALA A 157 11.43 14.28 4.77
CA ALA A 157 11.07 15.48 4.06
C ALA A 157 10.11 16.36 4.88
N ILE A 158 9.03 15.79 5.42
CA ILE A 158 8.11 16.50 6.33
C ILE A 158 8.85 17.04 7.56
N ALA A 159 9.79 16.28 8.12
CA ALA A 159 10.57 16.73 9.27
C ALA A 159 11.49 17.91 8.94
N THR A 160 12.13 17.92 7.77
CA THR A 160 13.08 18.97 7.42
C THR A 160 12.41 20.23 6.85
N ASP A 161 11.22 20.09 6.24
CA ASP A 161 10.33 21.22 5.89
C ASP A 161 10.04 22.07 7.13
N LEU A 162 9.59 21.43 8.20
CA LEU A 162 9.28 22.08 9.48
C LEU A 162 10.50 22.74 10.16
N GLU A 163 11.72 22.33 9.80
CA GLU A 163 12.97 22.84 10.39
C GLU A 163 13.55 24.04 9.62
N ASP A 164 13.40 24.09 8.29
CA ASP A 164 14.06 25.12 7.47
C ASP A 164 13.29 25.67 6.26
N ASP A 165 12.01 25.29 6.07
CA ASP A 165 11.07 25.87 5.10
C ASP A 165 11.63 25.92 3.66
N SER A 166 12.48 24.95 3.32
CA SER A 166 13.17 24.91 2.02
C SER A 166 12.36 24.29 0.88
N TYR A 167 11.22 23.68 1.20
CA TYR A 167 10.19 23.16 0.29
C TYR A 167 8.89 22.99 1.10
N ASP A 168 7.71 23.02 0.48
CA ASP A 168 6.40 23.10 1.16
C ASP A 168 5.59 21.82 0.95
N LEU A 169 5.49 20.96 1.98
CA LEU A 169 4.68 19.75 1.93
C LEU A 169 3.26 19.92 2.49
N SER A 170 2.80 21.17 2.73
CA SER A 170 1.46 21.45 3.25
C SER A 170 0.35 20.97 2.32
N TRP A 171 0.62 20.88 1.01
CA TRP A 171 -0.31 20.33 0.02
C TRP A 171 -0.79 18.92 0.36
N LEU A 172 -0.01 18.15 1.14
CA LEU A 172 -0.38 16.81 1.58
C LEU A 172 -1.60 16.84 2.52
N ALA A 173 -1.69 17.85 3.38
CA ALA A 173 -2.81 18.04 4.30
C ALA A 173 -4.09 18.51 3.59
N ASP A 174 -3.94 19.17 2.45
CA ASP A 174 -5.03 19.71 1.64
C ASP A 174 -5.56 18.72 0.58
N LEU A 175 -5.02 17.49 0.54
CA LEU A 175 -5.50 16.48 -0.39
C LEU A 175 -6.92 16.02 -0.05
N PRO A 176 -7.82 15.92 -1.04
CA PRO A 176 -9.13 15.33 -0.83
C PRO A 176 -9.05 13.87 -0.33
N ASN A 177 -10.07 13.39 0.37
CA ASN A 177 -10.16 11.96 0.71
C ASN A 177 -10.55 11.10 -0.50
N ASP A 178 -11.21 11.68 -1.51
CA ASP A 178 -11.56 10.98 -2.75
C ASP A 178 -10.32 10.78 -3.64
N HIS A 179 -10.08 9.55 -4.07
CA HIS A 179 -8.93 9.18 -4.91
C HIS A 179 -8.92 9.91 -6.25
N ILE A 180 -10.08 10.08 -6.88
CA ILE A 180 -10.16 10.74 -8.20
C ILE A 180 -9.91 12.24 -8.06
N ALA A 181 -10.52 12.89 -7.06
CA ALA A 181 -10.26 14.29 -6.73
C ALA A 181 -8.78 14.51 -6.35
N THR A 182 -8.18 13.60 -5.60
CA THR A 182 -6.75 13.63 -5.23
C THR A 182 -5.85 13.57 -6.46
N ILE A 183 -6.10 12.62 -7.38
CA ILE A 183 -5.35 12.50 -8.63
C ILE A 183 -5.43 13.79 -9.45
N LYS A 184 -6.63 14.40 -9.54
CA LYS A 184 -6.81 15.69 -10.22
C LYS A 184 -6.04 16.82 -9.53
N ARG A 185 -6.06 16.88 -8.21
CA ARG A 185 -5.35 17.89 -7.42
C ARG A 185 -3.83 17.77 -7.59
N LEU A 186 -3.27 16.58 -7.45
CA LEU A 186 -1.83 16.33 -7.63
C LEU A 186 -1.35 16.69 -9.03
N ARG A 187 -2.12 16.34 -10.08
CA ARG A 187 -1.81 16.75 -11.45
C ARG A 187 -1.78 18.27 -11.63
N ASN A 188 -2.70 18.98 -10.98
CA ASN A 188 -2.74 20.43 -11.05
C ASN A 188 -1.55 21.06 -10.30
N LEU A 189 -1.16 20.51 -9.14
CA LEU A 189 0.02 20.97 -8.41
C LEU A 189 1.29 20.75 -9.25
N LEU A 190 1.48 19.56 -9.81
CA LEU A 190 2.61 19.22 -10.70
C LEU A 190 2.71 20.06 -11.98
N GLN A 191 1.70 20.84 -12.35
CA GLN A 191 1.80 21.77 -13.48
C GLN A 191 2.48 23.09 -13.11
N HIS A 192 2.45 23.46 -11.82
CA HIS A 192 2.80 24.81 -11.38
C HIS A 192 3.91 24.83 -10.33
N ASP A 193 4.08 23.73 -9.59
CA ASP A 193 5.09 23.65 -8.54
C ASP A 193 6.50 23.60 -9.14
N PRO A 194 7.40 24.54 -8.79
CA PRO A 194 8.76 24.56 -9.32
C PRO A 194 9.76 23.75 -8.48
N ASP A 195 9.41 23.32 -7.25
CA ASP A 195 10.36 22.75 -6.32
C ASP A 195 10.61 21.24 -6.61
N PRO A 196 11.85 20.82 -6.89
CA PRO A 196 12.12 19.43 -7.24
C PRO A 196 11.80 18.42 -6.12
N ILE A 197 11.89 18.82 -4.84
CA ILE A 197 11.62 17.92 -3.71
C ILE A 197 10.11 17.78 -3.51
N ASP A 198 9.35 18.87 -3.59
CA ASP A 198 7.89 18.83 -3.52
C ASP A 198 7.31 17.99 -4.65
N ARG A 199 7.77 18.26 -5.88
CA ARG A 199 7.38 17.51 -7.06
C ARG A 199 7.67 16.02 -6.94
N HIS A 200 8.82 15.63 -6.38
CA HIS A 200 9.14 14.22 -6.13
C HIS A 200 8.08 13.53 -5.29
N TYR A 201 7.68 14.15 -4.18
CA TYR A 201 6.70 13.58 -3.28
C TYR A 201 5.27 13.64 -3.85
N MET A 202 4.95 14.66 -4.64
CA MET A 202 3.70 14.72 -5.40
C MET A 202 3.62 13.58 -6.43
N PHE A 203 4.69 13.28 -7.16
CA PHE A 203 4.75 12.14 -8.07
C PHE A 203 4.60 10.82 -7.32
N CYS A 204 5.31 10.62 -6.20
CA CYS A 204 5.18 9.42 -5.38
C CYS A 204 3.73 9.20 -4.92
N GLU A 205 3.04 10.26 -4.48
CA GLU A 205 1.63 10.21 -4.11
C GLU A 205 0.73 9.88 -5.31
N LEU A 206 0.94 10.56 -6.43
CA LEU A 206 0.15 10.39 -7.65
C LEU A 206 0.28 8.95 -8.19
N GLU A 207 1.49 8.43 -8.27
CA GLU A 207 1.78 7.05 -8.66
C GLU A 207 1.05 6.05 -7.77
N ARG A 208 1.12 6.23 -6.45
CA ARG A 208 0.44 5.35 -5.50
C ARG A 208 -1.08 5.37 -5.67
N ARG A 209 -1.67 6.57 -5.84
CA ARG A 209 -3.12 6.73 -6.03
C ARG A 209 -3.59 6.11 -7.33
N LEU A 210 -2.84 6.30 -8.42
CA LEU A 210 -3.14 5.71 -9.73
C LEU A 210 -3.02 4.19 -9.71
N TYR A 211 -1.97 3.66 -9.09
CA TYR A 211 -1.78 2.21 -8.97
C TYR A 211 -2.86 1.54 -8.10
N ARG A 212 -3.29 2.19 -7.01
CA ARG A 212 -4.45 1.76 -6.20
C ARG A 212 -5.75 1.82 -7.00
N SER A 213 -5.88 2.78 -7.91
CA SER A 213 -7.05 2.95 -8.76
C SER A 213 -7.07 2.06 -10.01
N ARG A 214 -6.09 1.16 -10.18
CA ARG A 214 -5.94 0.30 -11.37
C ARG A 214 -7.20 -0.48 -11.76
N ASP A 215 -7.97 -0.88 -10.75
CA ASP A 215 -9.19 -1.66 -10.91
C ASP A 215 -10.45 -0.77 -10.85
N ALA A 216 -10.30 0.52 -10.56
CA ALA A 216 -11.40 1.48 -10.44
C ALA A 216 -11.83 2.08 -11.79
N PHE A 217 -10.86 2.40 -12.67
CA PHE A 217 -11.12 2.94 -14.02
C PHE A 217 -10.06 2.48 -15.03
N GLY A 218 -10.48 2.25 -16.28
CA GLY A 218 -9.67 1.55 -17.28
C GLY A 218 -8.35 2.24 -17.67
N SER A 219 -8.29 3.57 -17.55
CA SER A 219 -7.08 4.33 -17.87
C SER A 219 -6.07 4.40 -16.71
N ALA A 220 -6.42 3.95 -15.50
CA ALA A 220 -5.59 4.14 -14.30
C ALA A 220 -4.17 3.59 -14.45
N LEU A 221 -4.01 2.41 -15.07
CA LEU A 221 -2.68 1.81 -15.29
C LEU A 221 -1.87 2.52 -16.37
N GLN A 222 -2.53 3.00 -17.42
CA GLN A 222 -1.86 3.80 -18.46
C GLN A 222 -1.43 5.16 -17.90
N GLU A 223 -2.28 5.77 -17.09
CA GLU A 223 -2.01 7.01 -16.38
C GLU A 223 -0.89 6.83 -15.34
N TYR A 224 -0.83 5.69 -14.65
CA TYR A 224 0.28 5.32 -13.78
C TYR A 224 1.60 5.23 -14.57
N ASP A 225 1.59 4.56 -15.72
CA ASP A 225 2.77 4.44 -16.59
C ASP A 225 3.23 5.79 -17.13
N GLU A 226 2.30 6.70 -17.41
CA GLU A 226 2.60 8.09 -17.80
C GLU A 226 3.21 8.87 -16.63
N ALA A 227 2.61 8.81 -15.44
CA ALA A 227 3.10 9.51 -14.26
C ALA A 227 4.54 9.06 -13.91
N CYS A 228 4.82 7.76 -13.94
CA CYS A 228 6.18 7.24 -13.71
C CYS A 228 7.18 7.76 -14.75
N ARG A 229 6.78 7.88 -16.03
CA ARG A 229 7.65 8.41 -17.09
C ARG A 229 7.92 9.91 -16.92
N LEU A 230 6.91 10.68 -16.54
CA LEU A 230 7.07 12.11 -16.24
C LEU A 230 7.96 12.32 -15.02
N HIS A 231 7.78 11.51 -13.97
CA HIS A 231 8.64 11.53 -12.80
C HIS A 231 10.10 11.24 -13.18
N ASP A 232 10.37 10.14 -13.91
CA ASP A 232 11.72 9.78 -14.39
C ASP A 232 12.37 10.87 -15.25
N ALA A 233 11.58 11.57 -16.06
CA ALA A 233 12.07 12.68 -16.88
C ALA A 233 12.62 13.85 -16.05
N GLU A 234 12.13 14.02 -14.82
CA GLU A 234 12.58 15.07 -13.90
C GLU A 234 13.63 14.59 -12.90
N MET A 235 13.84 13.27 -12.81
CA MET A 235 14.59 12.64 -11.73
C MET A 235 16.05 13.06 -11.63
N ASP A 236 16.72 13.50 -12.69
CA ASP A 236 18.10 14.01 -12.57
C ASP A 236 18.17 15.30 -11.73
N SER A 237 17.21 16.21 -11.93
CA SER A 237 17.11 17.46 -11.16
C SER A 237 16.67 17.21 -9.73
N ILE A 238 15.63 16.38 -9.57
CA ILE A 238 15.09 15.94 -8.28
C ILE A 238 16.18 15.24 -7.47
N ARG A 239 16.91 14.30 -8.06
CA ARG A 239 17.97 13.54 -7.40
C ARG A 239 19.06 14.45 -6.88
N ASN A 240 19.43 15.50 -7.62
CA ASN A 240 20.41 16.47 -7.16
C ASN A 240 19.91 17.29 -5.98
N ALA A 241 18.64 17.72 -6.01
CA ALA A 241 18.02 18.42 -4.89
C ALA A 241 17.91 17.53 -3.63
N LEU A 242 17.42 16.30 -3.77
CA LEU A 242 17.34 15.30 -2.70
C LEU A 242 18.71 15.03 -2.09
N TYR A 243 19.75 14.85 -2.92
CA TYR A 243 21.10 14.61 -2.41
C TYR A 243 21.69 15.84 -1.72
N ALA A 244 21.53 17.03 -2.30
CA ALA A 244 21.99 18.27 -1.67
C ALA A 244 21.33 18.48 -0.30
N LYS A 245 20.06 18.11 -0.18
CA LYS A 245 19.27 18.26 1.04
C LYS A 245 19.61 17.21 2.09
N PHE A 246 19.57 15.93 1.72
CA PHE A 246 19.64 14.82 2.67
C PHE A 246 21.02 14.16 2.75
N ASN A 247 21.98 14.60 1.92
CA ASN A 247 23.30 13.97 1.72
C ASN A 247 23.22 12.49 1.31
N LYS A 248 22.03 12.06 0.90
CA LYS A 248 21.63 10.70 0.49
C LYS A 248 20.48 10.80 -0.50
N VAL A 249 20.36 9.80 -1.35
CA VAL A 249 19.20 9.61 -2.23
C VAL A 249 18.22 8.69 -1.51
N PRO A 250 16.98 9.15 -1.21
CA PRO A 250 15.97 8.34 -0.52
C PRO A 250 15.50 7.16 -1.39
N LEU A 251 14.66 6.29 -0.83
CA LEU A 251 14.07 5.18 -1.58
C LEU A 251 13.27 5.71 -2.78
N LEU A 252 13.69 5.31 -3.98
CA LEU A 252 13.05 5.61 -5.26
C LEU A 252 12.16 4.42 -5.70
N GLU A 253 10.97 4.29 -5.12
CA GLU A 253 10.08 3.15 -5.33
C GLU A 253 9.67 2.95 -6.80
N THR A 254 9.51 4.05 -7.54
CA THR A 254 9.13 4.09 -8.97
C THR A 254 9.94 3.10 -9.82
N TYR A 255 11.25 3.05 -9.62
CA TYR A 255 12.15 2.21 -10.43
C TYR A 255 11.94 0.72 -10.19
N THR A 256 11.74 0.31 -8.93
CA THR A 256 11.47 -1.10 -8.60
C THR A 256 10.09 -1.51 -9.12
N GLN A 257 9.08 -0.66 -8.94
CA GLN A 257 7.72 -0.95 -9.38
C GLN A 257 7.61 -1.03 -10.90
N MET A 258 8.22 -0.10 -11.64
CA MET A 258 8.23 -0.12 -13.09
C MET A 258 9.02 -1.31 -13.65
N ALA A 259 10.16 -1.67 -13.02
CA ALA A 259 10.90 -2.87 -13.37
C ALA A 259 10.04 -4.14 -13.23
N ILE A 260 9.31 -4.30 -12.13
CA ILE A 260 8.39 -5.43 -11.90
C ILE A 260 7.22 -5.40 -12.90
N ARG A 261 6.67 -4.23 -13.17
CA ARG A 261 5.53 -4.07 -14.08
C ARG A 261 5.90 -4.47 -15.51
N GLN A 262 7.04 -4.01 -16.01
CA GLN A 262 7.53 -4.37 -17.35
C GLN A 262 7.95 -5.85 -17.42
N GLN A 263 8.49 -6.40 -16.34
CA GLN A 263 8.74 -7.84 -16.21
C GLN A 263 7.43 -8.65 -16.37
N LYS A 264 6.35 -8.27 -15.68
CA LYS A 264 5.04 -8.93 -15.79
C LYS A 264 4.47 -8.84 -17.20
N ALA A 265 4.71 -7.73 -17.90
CA ALA A 265 4.38 -7.56 -19.32
C ALA A 265 5.32 -8.31 -20.28
N LYS A 266 6.33 -9.03 -19.77
CA LYS A 266 7.40 -9.68 -20.55
C LYS A 266 8.19 -8.72 -21.45
N ASN A 267 8.16 -7.43 -21.14
CA ASN A 267 8.98 -6.42 -21.80
C ASN A 267 10.34 -6.33 -21.08
N TRP A 268 11.20 -7.31 -21.35
CA TRP A 268 12.48 -7.46 -20.66
C TRP A 268 13.43 -6.28 -20.89
N ALA A 269 13.36 -5.64 -22.07
CA ALA A 269 14.17 -4.46 -22.39
C ALA A 269 13.80 -3.27 -21.50
N GLU A 270 12.50 -2.96 -21.37
CA GLU A 270 12.06 -1.88 -20.48
C GLU A 270 12.25 -2.24 -19.00
N ALA A 271 12.03 -3.49 -18.60
CA ALA A 271 12.28 -3.93 -17.23
C ALA A 271 13.75 -3.70 -16.83
N LEU A 272 14.68 -3.99 -17.74
CA LEU A 272 16.10 -3.72 -17.57
C LEU A 272 16.41 -2.22 -17.57
N ARG A 273 15.81 -1.44 -18.48
CA ARG A 273 15.97 0.02 -18.55
C ARG A 273 15.61 0.67 -17.21
N TRP A 274 14.44 0.36 -16.67
CA TRP A 274 13.98 0.90 -15.38
C TRP A 274 14.89 0.49 -14.22
N ALA A 275 15.33 -0.77 -14.18
CA ALA A 275 16.24 -1.23 -13.13
C ALA A 275 17.59 -0.50 -13.18
N ASN A 276 18.19 -0.38 -14.37
CA ASN A 276 19.46 0.31 -14.55
C ASN A 276 19.35 1.82 -14.27
N ARG A 277 18.23 2.44 -14.66
CA ARG A 277 17.98 3.86 -14.38
C ARG A 277 17.91 4.15 -12.89
N GLY A 278 17.25 3.29 -12.11
CA GLY A 278 17.25 3.41 -10.65
C GLY A 278 18.66 3.27 -10.05
N LEU A 279 19.46 2.32 -10.55
CA LEU A 279 20.86 2.15 -10.12
C LEU A 279 21.72 3.38 -10.42
N GLU A 280 21.53 4.00 -11.59
CA GLU A 280 22.22 5.23 -11.98
C GLU A 280 21.90 6.38 -11.02
N LEU A 281 20.61 6.59 -10.70
CA LEU A 281 20.17 7.69 -9.83
C LEU A 281 20.66 7.54 -8.39
N TYR A 282 20.62 6.32 -7.86
CA TYR A 282 21.21 6.02 -6.56
C TYR A 282 22.73 6.27 -6.56
N GLY A 283 23.43 5.82 -7.61
CA GLY A 283 24.89 5.82 -7.67
C GLY A 283 25.50 5.22 -6.39
N GLY A 284 26.43 5.93 -5.75
CA GLY A 284 27.01 5.56 -4.45
C GLY A 284 26.27 6.14 -3.23
N ASN A 285 25.11 6.77 -3.43
CA ASN A 285 24.51 7.68 -2.45
C ASN A 285 23.16 7.21 -1.89
N ALA A 286 22.76 5.96 -2.14
CA ALA A 286 21.50 5.44 -1.62
C ALA A 286 21.44 5.52 -0.09
N ALA A 287 20.29 5.95 0.43
CA ALA A 287 19.95 5.86 1.85
C ALA A 287 19.74 4.41 2.29
N ARG A 288 19.25 3.56 1.37
CA ARG A 288 18.96 2.13 1.58
C ARG A 288 19.77 1.27 0.62
N PRO A 289 20.91 0.69 1.05
CA PRO A 289 21.71 -0.19 0.21
C PRO A 289 20.93 -1.39 -0.32
N GLU A 290 19.93 -1.89 0.42
CA GLU A 290 19.14 -3.05 0.01
C GLU A 290 18.33 -2.77 -1.25
N ALA A 291 17.87 -1.53 -1.46
CA ALA A 291 17.17 -1.13 -2.66
C ALA A 291 18.07 -1.18 -3.91
N VAL A 292 19.35 -0.83 -3.75
CA VAL A 292 20.36 -0.95 -4.81
C VAL A 292 20.62 -2.44 -5.12
N ASP A 293 20.72 -3.27 -4.09
CA ASP A 293 20.96 -4.70 -4.26
C ASP A 293 19.79 -5.43 -4.92
N ASP A 294 18.55 -5.07 -4.59
CA ASP A 294 17.35 -5.59 -5.28
C ASP A 294 17.37 -5.22 -6.78
N LEU A 295 17.61 -3.95 -7.11
CA LEU A 295 17.69 -3.50 -8.50
C LEU A 295 18.85 -4.16 -9.27
N ARG A 296 20.01 -4.38 -8.64
CA ARG A 296 21.13 -5.13 -9.25
C ARG A 296 20.75 -6.56 -9.57
N LYS A 297 20.11 -7.26 -8.63
CA LYS A 297 19.64 -8.65 -8.84
C LYS A 297 18.63 -8.73 -9.98
N ARG A 298 17.70 -7.78 -10.05
CA ARG A 298 16.71 -7.67 -11.14
C ARG A 298 17.36 -7.39 -12.48
N ALA A 299 18.24 -6.39 -12.55
CA ALA A 299 18.95 -6.03 -13.78
C ALA A 299 19.74 -7.23 -14.34
N ALA A 300 20.49 -7.94 -13.48
CA ALA A 300 21.20 -9.16 -13.88
C ALA A 300 20.25 -10.25 -14.40
N ALA A 301 19.11 -10.48 -13.72
CA ALA A 301 18.12 -11.45 -14.14
C ALA A 301 17.48 -11.09 -15.50
N TYR A 302 17.16 -9.81 -15.73
CA TYR A 302 16.55 -9.35 -16.98
C TYR A 302 17.55 -9.36 -18.14
N GLN A 303 18.81 -9.00 -17.88
CA GLN A 303 19.89 -9.09 -18.87
C GLN A 303 20.07 -10.54 -19.33
N ALA A 304 20.17 -11.49 -18.39
CA ALA A 304 20.27 -12.91 -18.72
C ALA A 304 19.06 -13.42 -19.53
N LYS A 305 17.86 -12.89 -19.27
CA LYS A 305 16.67 -13.20 -20.07
C LYS A 305 16.77 -12.67 -21.50
N LEU A 306 17.27 -11.45 -21.69
CA LEU A 306 17.45 -10.86 -23.02
C LEU A 306 18.51 -11.60 -23.83
N ASP A 307 19.63 -11.95 -23.22
CA ASP A 307 20.70 -12.68 -23.90
C ASP A 307 20.22 -14.07 -24.32
N GLY A 308 19.54 -14.80 -23.43
CA GLY A 308 18.93 -16.09 -23.77
C GLY A 308 17.78 -16.05 -24.78
N LEU A 309 17.22 -14.87 -25.09
CA LEU A 309 16.28 -14.66 -26.19
C LEU A 309 16.97 -14.35 -27.52
N ARG A 310 18.19 -13.78 -27.49
CA ARG A 310 19.01 -13.48 -28.67
C ARG A 310 19.71 -14.72 -29.22
N ASP A 311 20.01 -15.68 -28.35
CA ASP A 311 20.64 -16.96 -28.70
C ASP A 311 19.65 -18.02 -29.25
N ARG A 312 18.39 -17.65 -29.48
CA ARG A 312 17.32 -18.51 -30.03
C ARG A 312 16.86 -18.00 -31.38
#